data_AF-F9UP83-F1
#
_entry.id   AF-F9UP83-F1
#
_cell.length_a   1.000
_cell.length_b   1.000
_cell.length_c   1.000
_cell.angle_alpha   90.00
_cell.angle_beta   90.00
_cell.angle_gamma   90.00
#
_symmetry.space_group_name_H-M   'P 1'
#
loop_
_entity.id
_entity.type
_entity.pdbx_description
1 polymer ?
#
loop_
_entity_poly.entity_id
_entity_poly.type
_entity_poly.pdbx_seq_one_letter_code
_entity_poly.pdbx_strand_id
1 'polypeptide(L)'
;MYCPNCGKKNDIDALFCENCGARLIIPASSAQPTPASAVSSAAQSTSSTAASEAPSASTSISAAPTAPEPGTRSAQHARQNAQPRSTSKLSWVILIVVLAVALGGGYYWLEHQRQSNSTATTTAKSSSRTATSEKAESSSSSKASASTATQTALWSTTKSSELASFMSSWQDTMNQSYEGTYDGQSVTIGELNLPSDIKNNQYQDKITVNGDTVKLKWTTAADTDAKYQVVAAATDPNASSGVITYLYVFHNGSPDVLVSQDSATATTFNFTSSQNTDLQDGFAKIANAD
;
A
#
# COMPACT_ATOMS: atom_id res chain seq x y z
N MET A 1 26.27 -8.67 -3.86
CA MET A 1 25.26 -9.46 -3.10
C MET A 1 23.91 -8.75 -3.07
N TYR A 2 22.87 -9.26 -2.39
CA TYR A 2 21.61 -8.52 -2.16
C TYR A 2 21.54 -8.02 -0.72
N CYS A 3 21.00 -6.81 -0.51
CA CYS A 3 20.83 -6.25 0.83
C CYS A 3 19.66 -6.96 1.55
N PRO A 4 19.85 -7.54 2.76
CA PRO A 4 18.78 -8.19 3.50
C PRO A 4 17.73 -7.20 4.06
N ASN A 5 18.01 -5.90 4.05
CA ASN A 5 17.13 -4.86 4.60
C ASN A 5 16.28 -4.17 3.52
N CYS A 6 16.79 -3.95 2.30
CA CYS A 6 16.04 -3.27 1.22
C CYS A 6 16.02 -4.01 -0.13
N GLY A 7 16.54 -5.24 -0.21
CA GLY A 7 16.54 -6.04 -1.43
C GLY A 7 17.42 -5.56 -2.59
N LYS A 8 18.01 -4.34 -2.56
CA LYS A 8 18.87 -3.87 -3.66
C LYS A 8 20.07 -4.79 -3.87
N LYS A 9 20.42 -5.04 -5.15
CA LYS A 9 21.69 -5.65 -5.55
C LYS A 9 22.82 -4.64 -5.35
N ASN A 10 23.79 -4.98 -4.52
CA ASN A 10 25.02 -4.22 -4.30
C ASN A 10 26.20 -5.08 -4.80
N ASP A 11 27.41 -4.52 -4.82
CA ASP A 11 28.62 -5.30 -5.05
C ASP A 11 28.79 -6.43 -4.00
N ILE A 12 29.69 -7.40 -4.22
CA ILE A 12 29.98 -8.44 -3.23
C ILE A 12 30.94 -7.94 -2.13
N ASP A 13 31.78 -6.95 -2.43
CA ASP A 13 32.73 -6.34 -1.48
C ASP A 13 32.18 -5.06 -0.83
N ALA A 14 30.93 -4.68 -1.15
CA ALA A 14 30.27 -3.52 -0.57
C ALA A 14 30.06 -3.68 0.95
N LEU A 15 30.73 -2.86 1.76
CA LEU A 15 30.59 -2.88 3.23
C LEU A 15 29.23 -2.38 3.73
N PHE A 16 28.57 -1.53 2.92
CA PHE A 16 27.29 -0.88 3.20
C PHE A 16 26.42 -0.90 1.95
N CYS A 17 25.10 -0.91 2.12
CA CYS A 17 24.16 -0.82 1.01
C CYS A 17 24.05 0.61 0.50
N GLU A 18 24.25 0.77 -0.81
CA GLU A 18 24.18 2.07 -1.51
C GLU A 18 22.76 2.67 -1.51
N ASN A 19 21.72 1.89 -1.19
CA ASN A 19 20.34 2.36 -1.13
C ASN A 19 19.93 2.87 0.26
N CYS A 20 20.20 2.09 1.30
CA CYS A 20 19.64 2.28 2.65
C CYS A 20 20.70 2.38 3.75
N GLY A 21 21.99 2.39 3.40
CA GLY A 21 23.11 2.50 4.35
C GLY A 21 23.32 1.28 5.25
N ALA A 22 22.50 0.23 5.16
CA ALA A 22 22.64 -0.97 5.99
C ALA A 22 23.96 -1.69 5.72
N ARG A 23 24.71 -2.07 6.77
CA ARG A 23 25.94 -2.87 6.63
C ARG A 23 25.65 -4.23 6.00
N LEU A 24 26.51 -4.65 5.08
CA LEU A 24 26.35 -5.86 4.27
C LEU A 24 27.37 -6.97 4.61
N ILE A 25 28.01 -6.88 5.77
CA ILE A 25 29.08 -7.79 6.19
C ILE A 25 28.50 -9.21 6.36
N ILE A 26 28.75 -10.09 5.39
CA ILE A 26 28.63 -11.53 5.55
C ILE A 26 29.95 -12.03 6.15
N PRO A 27 30.03 -12.42 7.44
CA PRO A 27 31.19 -13.16 7.90
C PRO A 27 31.24 -14.48 7.11
N ALA A 28 32.38 -14.76 6.48
CA ALA A 28 32.59 -16.02 5.78
C ALA A 28 32.29 -17.19 6.73
N SER A 29 31.47 -18.13 6.28
CA SER A 29 30.99 -19.27 7.06
C SER A 29 32.14 -19.97 7.79
N SER A 30 31.92 -20.24 9.07
CA SER A 30 32.87 -20.92 9.95
C SER A 30 33.39 -22.24 9.35
N ALA A 31 34.65 -22.25 8.96
CA ALA A 31 35.47 -23.46 8.87
C ALA A 31 36.70 -23.26 9.78
N GLN A 32 36.58 -23.68 11.05
CA GLN A 32 37.70 -23.71 11.98
C GLN A 32 38.69 -24.79 11.55
N PRO A 33 40.00 -24.49 11.57
CA PRO A 33 40.89 -25.28 12.42
C PRO A 33 41.84 -24.43 13.26
N THR A 34 41.80 -24.63 14.58
CA THR A 34 42.95 -24.50 15.47
C THR A 34 43.89 -25.70 15.25
N PRO A 35 45.23 -25.63 15.49
CA PRO A 35 45.80 -25.07 16.73
C PRO A 35 47.21 -24.39 16.67
N ALA A 36 47.63 -23.95 17.87
CA ALA A 36 49.01 -23.84 18.39
C ALA A 36 49.86 -22.56 18.17
N SER A 37 50.00 -21.81 19.28
CA SER A 37 51.26 -21.28 19.86
C SER A 37 52.15 -20.25 19.14
N ALA A 38 52.24 -19.04 19.71
CA ALA A 38 53.50 -18.44 20.21
C ALA A 38 53.22 -17.19 21.10
N VAL A 39 54.24 -16.63 21.76
CA VAL A 39 54.13 -15.79 22.98
C VAL A 39 54.84 -14.42 22.84
N SER A 40 54.59 -13.50 23.79
CA SER A 40 55.36 -12.28 24.14
C SER A 40 55.18 -11.06 23.23
N SER A 41 55.26 -9.78 23.66
CA SER A 41 55.51 -9.14 24.98
C SER A 41 54.79 -7.76 24.98
N ALA A 42 54.13 -7.25 26.03
CA ALA A 42 54.58 -6.77 27.36
C ALA A 42 55.15 -5.32 27.40
N ALA A 43 54.38 -4.39 28.00
CA ALA A 43 54.75 -3.19 28.79
C ALA A 43 53.44 -2.43 29.19
N GLN A 44 53.06 -2.22 30.46
CA GLN A 44 53.61 -1.25 31.46
C GLN A 44 53.51 0.22 30.96
N SER A 45 52.98 1.24 31.66
CA SER A 45 52.41 1.44 33.02
C SER A 45 51.52 2.74 32.98
N THR A 46 50.93 3.35 34.03
CA THR A 46 51.12 3.32 35.51
C THR A 46 49.83 3.79 36.26
N SER A 47 49.89 3.82 37.59
CA SER A 47 48.93 4.24 38.63
C SER A 47 48.68 5.75 38.83
N SER A 48 47.52 6.14 39.41
CA SER A 48 47.43 6.94 40.67
C SER A 48 45.99 7.13 41.21
N THR A 49 45.71 6.43 42.31
CA THR A 49 45.10 6.89 43.60
C THR A 49 44.27 8.17 43.71
N ALA A 50 43.06 8.02 44.30
CA ALA A 50 42.58 8.80 45.46
C ALA A 50 41.56 7.96 46.28
N ALA A 51 41.52 8.13 47.60
CA ALA A 51 40.69 7.37 48.54
C ALA A 51 39.92 8.30 49.52
N SER A 52 39.24 7.73 50.52
CA SER A 52 38.33 8.36 51.50
C SER A 52 36.96 8.77 50.94
N GLU A 53 35.82 8.57 51.63
CA GLU A 53 35.58 7.90 52.93
C GLU A 53 34.15 7.36 53.03
N ALA A 54 33.91 6.46 53.99
CA ALA A 54 32.59 5.93 54.38
C ALA A 54 32.05 6.73 55.62
N PRO A 55 30.92 6.41 56.31
CA PRO A 55 30.07 5.21 56.21
C PRO A 55 28.53 5.41 56.41
N SER A 56 27.81 4.27 56.44
CA SER A 56 26.52 4.04 57.15
C SER A 56 25.23 4.66 56.57
N ALA A 57 24.06 4.00 56.62
CA ALA A 57 23.73 2.60 56.94
C ALA A 57 22.34 2.18 56.39
N SER A 58 22.16 0.87 56.22
CA SER A 58 20.91 0.07 56.33
C SER A 58 19.55 0.61 55.86
N THR A 59 18.88 -0.14 54.98
CA THR A 59 17.68 -0.95 55.32
C THR A 59 17.31 -1.92 54.19
N SER A 60 16.90 -3.14 54.56
CA SER A 60 16.59 -4.29 53.69
C SER A 60 15.09 -4.46 53.41
N ILE A 61 14.71 -5.61 52.82
CA ILE A 61 13.35 -6.22 52.58
C ILE A 61 12.99 -6.14 51.08
N SER A 62 13.22 -7.16 50.25
CA SER A 62 12.67 -8.54 50.18
C SER A 62 11.29 -8.64 49.48
N ALA A 63 11.29 -9.19 48.27
CA ALA A 63 10.18 -9.94 47.65
C ALA A 63 10.72 -10.87 46.55
N ALA A 64 10.11 -12.05 46.39
CA ALA A 64 10.57 -13.16 45.54
C ALA A 64 9.87 -13.17 44.15
N PRO A 65 10.24 -14.08 43.21
CA PRO A 65 9.91 -13.92 41.79
C PRO A 65 8.53 -14.46 41.41
N THR A 66 7.99 -13.93 40.31
CA THR A 66 6.82 -14.50 39.60
C THR A 66 7.19 -14.74 38.13
N ALA A 67 6.79 -15.91 37.61
CA ALA A 67 7.04 -16.35 36.24
C ALA A 67 6.16 -15.59 35.21
N PRO A 68 6.46 -15.63 33.90
CA PRO A 68 5.81 -14.78 32.90
C PRO A 68 4.48 -15.36 32.40
N GLU A 69 3.50 -14.49 32.14
CA GLU A 69 2.34 -14.80 31.29
C GLU A 69 2.47 -14.16 29.89
N PRO A 70 1.90 -14.79 28.83
CA PRO A 70 2.10 -14.36 27.45
C PRO A 70 1.11 -13.26 27.03
N GLY A 71 1.62 -12.05 26.79
CA GLY A 71 0.84 -10.88 26.33
C GLY A 71 1.18 -10.45 24.91
N THR A 72 0.23 -10.69 24.00
CA THR A 72 0.04 -10.18 22.63
C THR A 72 0.93 -9.05 22.07
N ARG A 73 1.26 -9.21 20.78
CA ARG A 73 2.05 -8.34 19.86
C ARG A 73 1.69 -6.83 19.82
N SER A 74 0.55 -6.42 20.37
CA SER A 74 0.02 -5.05 20.32
C SER A 74 0.82 -4.01 21.12
N ALA A 75 1.76 -4.41 21.98
CA ALA A 75 2.50 -3.48 22.84
C ALA A 75 3.75 -2.84 22.20
N GLN A 76 4.26 -3.36 21.07
CA GLN A 76 5.55 -2.92 20.52
C GLN A 76 5.48 -1.66 19.62
N HIS A 77 4.35 -1.38 18.97
CA HIS A 77 4.23 -0.22 18.08
C HIS A 77 3.95 1.10 18.82
N ALA A 78 3.43 1.04 20.06
CA ALA A 78 3.08 2.23 20.85
C ALA A 78 4.27 2.91 21.59
N ARG A 79 5.52 2.46 21.38
CA ARG A 79 6.68 2.84 22.21
C ARG A 79 7.74 3.73 21.55
N GLN A 80 7.62 4.08 20.27
CA GLN A 80 8.67 4.84 19.57
C GLN A 80 8.40 6.34 19.37
N ASN A 81 7.17 6.83 19.55
CA ASN A 81 6.83 8.22 19.20
C ASN A 81 6.90 9.18 20.41
N ALA A 82 8.11 9.47 20.89
CA ALA A 82 8.36 10.47 21.93
C ALA A 82 9.75 11.13 21.83
N GLN A 83 9.98 11.96 20.80
CA GLN A 83 11.03 13.00 20.81
C GLN A 83 10.63 14.21 19.95
N PRO A 84 11.14 15.42 20.22
CA PRO A 84 10.47 16.67 19.85
C PRO A 84 10.75 17.16 18.42
N ARG A 85 9.75 17.82 17.82
CA ARG A 85 9.87 18.54 16.54
C ARG A 85 10.73 19.80 16.72
N SER A 86 11.79 19.95 15.92
CA SER A 86 12.41 21.26 15.65
C SER A 86 11.78 21.90 14.42
N THR A 87 11.60 23.22 14.45
CA THR A 87 10.94 23.98 13.39
C THR A 87 11.94 24.57 12.41
N SER A 88 11.71 24.43 11.10
CA SER A 88 12.34 25.29 10.09
C SER A 88 11.34 25.63 8.98
N LYS A 89 11.44 26.85 8.45
CA LYS A 89 10.49 27.39 7.46
C LYS A 89 10.97 27.04 6.06
N LEU A 90 10.16 26.33 5.27
CA LEU A 90 10.48 26.00 3.87
C LEU A 90 9.42 26.53 2.89
N SER A 91 9.16 27.83 2.95
CA SER A 91 8.06 28.49 2.23
C SER A 91 8.40 28.96 0.79
N TRP A 92 9.34 28.29 0.09
CA TRP A 92 9.83 28.77 -1.22
C TRP A 92 9.73 27.78 -2.40
N VAL A 93 9.36 26.52 -2.17
CA VAL A 93 9.27 25.50 -3.25
C VAL A 93 8.01 25.68 -4.13
N ILE A 94 6.93 26.25 -3.58
CA ILE A 94 5.60 26.32 -4.22
C ILE A 94 5.59 27.21 -5.48
N LEU A 95 6.45 28.25 -5.55
CA LEU A 95 6.42 29.23 -6.65
C LEU A 95 7.07 28.75 -7.95
N ILE A 96 7.98 27.78 -7.90
CA ILE A 96 8.72 27.29 -9.08
C ILE A 96 7.87 26.28 -9.89
N VAL A 97 7.06 25.46 -9.21
CA VAL A 97 6.20 24.45 -9.87
C VAL A 97 5.09 25.10 -10.71
N VAL A 98 4.50 26.21 -10.23
CA VAL A 98 3.41 26.91 -10.93
C VAL A 98 3.85 27.49 -12.29
N LEU A 99 5.11 27.93 -12.41
CA LEU A 99 5.65 28.47 -13.67
C LEU A 99 5.95 27.40 -14.73
N ALA A 100 6.25 26.16 -14.32
CA ALA A 100 6.50 25.07 -15.26
C ALA A 100 5.21 24.52 -15.91
N VAL A 101 4.10 24.51 -15.17
CA VAL A 101 2.80 23.97 -15.63
C VAL A 101 2.21 24.80 -16.77
N ALA A 102 2.41 26.12 -16.77
CA ALA A 102 1.83 27.05 -17.75
C ALA A 102 2.33 26.86 -19.20
N LEU A 103 3.49 26.22 -19.41
CA LEU A 103 4.08 26.02 -20.74
C LEU A 103 4.12 24.57 -21.20
N GLY A 104 4.07 23.59 -20.28
CA GLY A 104 4.13 22.16 -20.63
C GLY A 104 2.78 21.49 -20.92
N GLY A 105 1.71 21.91 -20.21
CA GLY A 105 0.45 21.15 -20.17
C GLY A 105 -0.31 21.06 -21.51
N GLY A 106 -0.16 22.03 -22.40
CA GLY A 106 -0.93 22.11 -23.65
C GLY A 106 -0.51 21.13 -24.74
N TYR A 107 0.74 20.64 -24.73
CA TYR A 107 1.28 19.86 -25.85
C TYR A 107 1.05 18.34 -25.72
N TYR A 108 0.92 17.81 -24.50
CA TYR A 108 0.92 16.36 -24.28
C TYR A 108 -0.43 15.66 -24.56
N TRP A 109 -1.53 16.42 -24.66
CA TRP A 109 -2.87 15.86 -24.82
C TRP A 109 -3.28 15.63 -26.29
N LEU A 110 -2.55 16.18 -27.28
CA LEU A 110 -2.97 16.16 -28.69
C LEU A 110 -2.47 14.92 -29.48
N GLU A 111 -1.46 14.20 -28.99
CA GLU A 111 -0.80 13.14 -29.77
C GLU A 111 -1.40 11.73 -29.55
N HIS A 112 -2.06 11.48 -28.42
CA HIS A 112 -2.47 10.12 -28.02
C HIS A 112 -3.76 9.57 -28.66
N GLN A 113 -4.50 10.35 -29.47
CA GLN A 113 -5.74 9.87 -30.13
C GLN A 113 -5.53 9.15 -31.48
N ARG A 114 -4.28 8.91 -31.94
CA ARG A 114 -4.01 8.41 -33.32
C ARG A 114 -3.49 6.98 -33.47
N GLN A 115 -3.62 6.11 -32.45
CA GLN A 115 -3.22 4.69 -32.57
C GLN A 115 -4.27 3.71 -32.05
N SER A 116 -5.44 3.64 -32.71
CA SER A 116 -6.44 2.58 -32.52
C SER A 116 -7.36 2.39 -33.74
N ASN A 117 -6.80 2.32 -34.96
CA ASN A 117 -7.53 1.75 -36.10
C ASN A 117 -6.61 1.25 -37.23
N SER A 118 -6.35 -0.06 -37.28
CA SER A 118 -5.69 -0.75 -38.40
C SER A 118 -6.03 -2.24 -38.39
N THR A 119 -7.30 -2.59 -38.61
CA THR A 119 -7.70 -3.97 -38.95
C THR A 119 -7.88 -4.07 -40.46
N ALA A 120 -7.03 -4.89 -41.09
CA ALA A 120 -7.05 -5.08 -42.54
C ALA A 120 -8.30 -5.85 -42.99
N THR A 121 -9.00 -5.32 -43.99
CA THR A 121 -10.10 -6.01 -44.69
C THR A 121 -9.61 -6.45 -46.06
N THR A 122 -9.43 -7.76 -46.25
CA THR A 122 -9.22 -8.37 -47.57
C THR A 122 -10.45 -9.18 -47.97
N THR A 123 -11.03 -8.84 -49.13
CA THR A 123 -12.31 -9.38 -49.58
C THR A 123 -12.16 -10.31 -50.80
N ALA A 124 -12.85 -11.45 -50.73
CA ALA A 124 -13.30 -12.30 -51.84
C ALA A 124 -12.27 -13.08 -52.70
N LYS A 125 -12.35 -14.42 -52.59
CA LYS A 125 -12.59 -15.29 -53.77
C LYS A 125 -13.35 -16.56 -53.36
N SER A 126 -14.46 -16.85 -54.04
CA SER A 126 -15.20 -18.11 -53.89
C SER A 126 -14.48 -19.30 -54.51
N SER A 127 -14.63 -20.49 -53.92
CA SER A 127 -14.64 -21.77 -54.64
C SER A 127 -15.46 -22.79 -53.87
N SER A 128 -16.35 -23.48 -54.60
CA SER A 128 -17.26 -24.48 -54.08
C SER A 128 -16.58 -25.84 -53.92
N ARG A 129 -17.03 -26.63 -52.93
CA ARG A 129 -17.35 -28.06 -53.11
C ARG A 129 -18.13 -28.61 -51.92
N THR A 130 -19.18 -29.35 -52.24
CA THR A 130 -20.05 -30.10 -51.34
C THR A 130 -19.41 -31.42 -50.92
N ALA A 131 -19.59 -31.81 -49.66
CA ALA A 131 -19.57 -33.20 -49.22
C ALA A 131 -20.47 -33.37 -47.99
N THR A 132 -21.53 -34.15 -48.14
CA THR A 132 -22.46 -34.53 -47.07
C THR A 132 -21.78 -35.44 -46.04
N SER A 133 -22.09 -35.26 -44.76
CA SER A 133 -22.27 -36.37 -43.81
C SER A 133 -23.16 -35.92 -42.66
N GLU A 134 -24.22 -36.68 -42.43
CA GLU A 134 -25.21 -36.47 -41.37
C GLU A 134 -24.66 -36.96 -40.02
N LYS A 135 -25.16 -36.40 -38.91
CA LYS A 135 -25.82 -37.17 -37.83
C LYS A 135 -26.17 -36.29 -36.62
N ALA A 136 -27.45 -36.35 -36.24
CA ALA A 136 -28.06 -36.26 -34.91
C ALA A 136 -27.17 -35.89 -33.71
N GLU A 137 -27.59 -35.15 -32.68
CA GLU A 137 -28.89 -34.59 -32.26
C GLU A 137 -28.67 -34.22 -30.79
N SER A 138 -29.24 -33.12 -30.29
CA SER A 138 -29.82 -33.04 -28.94
C SER A 138 -30.50 -31.70 -28.70
N SER A 139 -31.81 -31.75 -28.56
CA SER A 139 -32.68 -30.66 -28.14
C SER A 139 -32.51 -30.30 -26.66
N SER A 140 -32.54 -29.01 -26.33
CA SER A 140 -33.24 -28.47 -25.14
C SER A 140 -33.30 -26.95 -25.26
N SER A 141 -34.41 -26.41 -25.78
CA SER A 141 -35.58 -25.97 -25.01
C SER A 141 -35.27 -24.81 -24.06
N SER A 142 -35.67 -23.62 -24.50
CA SER A 142 -35.57 -22.35 -23.80
C SER A 142 -36.32 -22.31 -22.47
N LYS A 143 -35.71 -21.66 -21.47
CA LYS A 143 -36.44 -21.05 -20.35
C LYS A 143 -35.82 -19.69 -20.03
N ALA A 144 -36.51 -18.64 -20.44
CA ALA A 144 -36.15 -17.28 -20.06
C ALA A 144 -36.49 -17.08 -18.57
N SER A 145 -35.47 -17.09 -17.73
CA SER A 145 -35.51 -16.33 -16.47
C SER A 145 -35.05 -14.91 -16.76
N ALA A 146 -35.70 -13.92 -16.15
CA ALA A 146 -35.25 -12.54 -16.21
C ALA A 146 -33.94 -12.39 -15.43
N SER A 147 -32.82 -12.54 -16.11
CA SER A 147 -31.50 -12.29 -15.55
C SER A 147 -31.32 -10.78 -15.35
N THR A 148 -31.26 -10.33 -14.10
CA THR A 148 -30.50 -9.12 -13.77
C THR A 148 -29.09 -9.34 -14.31
N ALA A 149 -28.67 -8.55 -15.29
CA ALA A 149 -27.37 -8.73 -15.93
C ALA A 149 -26.25 -8.30 -14.98
N THR A 150 -25.75 -9.23 -14.17
CA THR A 150 -24.47 -9.09 -13.49
C THR A 150 -23.41 -8.77 -14.54
N GLN A 151 -22.69 -7.66 -14.37
CA GLN A 151 -21.65 -7.28 -15.33
C GLN A 151 -20.44 -8.20 -15.18
N THR A 152 -19.53 -8.18 -16.15
CA THR A 152 -18.25 -8.86 -16.02
C THR A 152 -17.52 -8.33 -14.78
N ALA A 153 -17.10 -9.25 -13.89
CA ALA A 153 -16.35 -8.87 -12.69
C ALA A 153 -15.01 -8.22 -13.08
N LEU A 154 -14.80 -6.97 -12.63
CA LEU A 154 -13.56 -6.22 -12.86
C LEU A 154 -12.53 -6.44 -11.74
N TRP A 155 -12.99 -6.89 -10.57
CA TRP A 155 -12.17 -7.11 -9.37
C TRP A 155 -12.19 -8.57 -8.90
N SER A 156 -11.13 -8.99 -8.20
CA SER A 156 -10.96 -10.35 -7.72
C SER A 156 -10.11 -10.41 -6.45
N THR A 157 -10.12 -11.56 -5.76
CA THR A 157 -9.25 -11.80 -4.59
C THR A 157 -7.76 -11.72 -4.95
N THR A 158 -7.37 -12.13 -6.16
CA THR A 158 -6.00 -11.98 -6.66
C THR A 158 -5.59 -10.51 -6.71
N LYS A 159 -6.44 -9.67 -7.32
CA LYS A 159 -6.23 -8.21 -7.41
C LYS A 159 -6.22 -7.54 -6.02
N SER A 160 -7.01 -8.04 -5.06
CA SER A 160 -6.92 -7.60 -3.65
C SER A 160 -5.55 -7.92 -3.02
N SER A 161 -5.00 -9.11 -3.27
CA SER A 161 -3.67 -9.52 -2.78
C SER A 161 -2.52 -8.73 -3.43
N GLU A 162 -2.66 -8.41 -4.71
CA GLU A 162 -1.75 -7.52 -5.43
C GLU A 162 -1.82 -6.08 -4.89
N LEU A 163 -3.03 -5.58 -4.62
CA LEU A 163 -3.24 -4.26 -4.00
C LEU A 163 -2.63 -4.19 -2.59
N ALA A 164 -2.76 -5.25 -1.79
CA ALA A 164 -2.11 -5.34 -0.48
C ALA A 164 -0.58 -5.29 -0.60
N SER A 165 -0.01 -6.02 -1.57
CA SER A 165 1.43 -6.06 -1.84
C SER A 165 1.96 -4.71 -2.34
N PHE A 166 1.22 -4.06 -3.24
CA PHE A 166 1.51 -2.72 -3.72
C PHE A 166 1.47 -1.69 -2.59
N MET A 167 0.41 -1.70 -1.76
CA MET A 167 0.26 -0.75 -0.65
C MET A 167 1.38 -0.87 0.37
N SER A 168 1.79 -2.10 0.72
CA SER A 168 2.96 -2.31 1.59
C SER A 168 4.23 -1.68 1.00
N SER A 169 4.52 -1.91 -0.29
CA SER A 169 5.71 -1.32 -0.92
C SER A 169 5.63 0.19 -1.07
N TRP A 170 4.44 0.74 -1.35
CA TRP A 170 4.24 2.17 -1.56
C TRP A 170 4.33 2.95 -0.25
N GLN A 171 3.67 2.48 0.82
CA GLN A 171 3.70 3.16 2.12
C GLN A 171 5.12 3.16 2.72
N ASP A 172 5.86 2.05 2.59
CA ASP A 172 7.26 1.95 3.02
C ASP A 172 8.15 2.94 2.26
N THR A 173 7.94 3.07 0.94
CA THR A 173 8.68 4.02 0.08
C THR A 173 8.39 5.48 0.45
N MET A 174 7.14 5.78 0.80
CA MET A 174 6.71 7.12 1.23
C MET A 174 6.96 7.41 2.71
N ASN A 175 7.45 6.42 3.48
CA ASN A 175 7.61 6.46 4.93
C ASN A 175 6.28 6.83 5.65
N GLN A 176 5.16 6.25 5.20
CA GLN A 176 3.80 6.41 5.73
C GLN A 176 3.26 5.05 6.22
N SER A 177 2.15 5.05 6.96
CA SER A 177 1.58 3.83 7.54
C SER A 177 0.07 3.80 7.35
N TYR A 178 -0.41 2.97 6.42
CA TYR A 178 -1.84 2.81 6.17
C TYR A 178 -2.35 1.48 6.73
N GLU A 179 -3.51 1.55 7.37
CA GLU A 179 -4.38 0.41 7.63
C GLU A 179 -5.36 0.29 6.45
N GLY A 180 -5.73 -0.92 6.03
CA GLY A 180 -6.55 -1.09 4.83
C GLY A 180 -7.55 -2.24 4.91
N THR A 181 -8.36 -2.41 3.87
CA THR A 181 -9.36 -3.50 3.79
C THR A 181 -9.02 -4.55 2.74
N TYR A 182 -7.90 -4.39 2.02
CA TYR A 182 -7.47 -5.25 0.90
C TYR A 182 -6.97 -6.63 1.35
N ASP A 183 -6.63 -6.79 2.63
CA ASP A 183 -6.24 -8.03 3.30
C ASP A 183 -7.37 -8.63 4.15
N GLY A 184 -8.60 -8.11 4.01
CA GLY A 184 -9.79 -8.56 4.74
C GLY A 184 -10.01 -7.87 6.09
N GLN A 185 -9.15 -6.94 6.50
CA GLN A 185 -9.37 -6.11 7.69
C GLN A 185 -10.49 -5.08 7.47
N SER A 186 -10.85 -4.37 8.53
CA SER A 186 -11.81 -3.25 8.53
C SER A 186 -11.12 -2.03 9.14
N VAL A 187 -11.45 -0.84 8.64
CA VAL A 187 -10.86 0.43 9.08
C VAL A 187 -11.96 1.41 9.52
N THR A 188 -11.67 2.22 10.53
CA THR A 188 -12.61 3.19 11.09
C THR A 188 -12.08 4.61 10.95
N ILE A 189 -12.90 5.49 10.38
CA ILE A 189 -12.57 6.88 10.04
C ILE A 189 -13.59 7.75 10.78
N GLY A 190 -13.25 8.16 12.01
CA GLY A 190 -14.22 8.78 12.91
C GLY A 190 -15.38 7.84 13.22
N GLU A 191 -16.60 8.18 12.78
CA GLU A 191 -17.79 7.33 12.95
C GLU A 191 -18.04 6.37 11.76
N LEU A 192 -17.28 6.46 10.66
CA LEU A 192 -17.45 5.65 9.46
C LEU A 192 -16.62 4.36 9.52
N ASN A 193 -17.27 3.20 9.47
CA ASN A 193 -16.60 1.89 9.51
C ASN A 193 -16.63 1.24 8.13
N LEU A 194 -15.45 1.13 7.49
CA LEU A 194 -15.30 0.47 6.20
C LEU A 194 -14.83 -0.98 6.40
N PRO A 195 -15.42 -1.96 5.70
CA PRO A 195 -16.41 -1.82 4.62
C PRO A 195 -17.87 -1.74 5.08
N SER A 196 -18.12 -1.99 6.39
CA SER A 196 -19.43 -2.31 6.97
C SER A 196 -20.53 -1.30 6.64
N ASP A 197 -20.31 -0.03 6.93
CA ASP A 197 -21.33 1.01 6.78
C ASP A 197 -21.78 1.16 5.31
N ILE A 198 -20.83 1.18 4.37
CA ILE A 198 -21.13 1.28 2.94
C ILE A 198 -21.79 0.00 2.40
N LYS A 199 -21.38 -1.19 2.87
CA LYS A 199 -22.07 -2.46 2.55
C LYS A 199 -23.54 -2.45 3.00
N ASN A 200 -23.81 -1.85 4.16
CA ASN A 200 -25.12 -1.75 4.77
C ASN A 200 -25.95 -0.54 4.27
N ASN A 201 -25.46 0.21 3.28
CA ASN A 201 -26.06 1.44 2.76
C ASN A 201 -26.24 2.55 3.81
N GLN A 202 -25.41 2.57 4.83
CA GLN A 202 -25.26 3.71 5.73
C GLN A 202 -24.46 4.82 5.01
N TYR A 203 -24.49 6.04 5.55
CA TYR A 203 -23.75 7.21 5.03
C TYR A 203 -24.07 7.64 3.57
N GLN A 204 -25.08 7.08 2.89
CA GLN A 204 -25.35 7.39 1.47
C GLN A 204 -25.68 8.87 1.18
N ASP A 205 -26.17 9.63 2.16
CA ASP A 205 -26.43 11.08 2.07
C ASP A 205 -25.33 11.92 2.78
N LYS A 206 -24.25 11.26 3.21
CA LYS A 206 -23.11 11.80 3.98
C LYS A 206 -21.78 11.63 3.25
N ILE A 207 -21.77 11.07 2.04
CA ILE A 207 -20.60 11.02 1.16
C ILE A 207 -20.80 11.99 0.00
N THR A 208 -19.81 12.83 -0.26
CA THR A 208 -19.72 13.62 -1.50
C THR A 208 -18.47 13.24 -2.29
N VAL A 209 -18.53 13.35 -3.62
CA VAL A 209 -17.34 13.32 -4.49
C VAL A 209 -17.31 14.62 -5.29
N ASN A 210 -16.22 15.39 -5.15
CA ASN A 210 -16.07 16.74 -5.70
C ASN A 210 -17.20 17.71 -5.26
N GLY A 211 -17.76 17.51 -4.06
CA GLY A 211 -18.90 18.28 -3.54
C GLY A 211 -20.30 17.77 -3.91
N ASP A 212 -20.44 16.91 -4.93
CA ASP A 212 -21.72 16.29 -5.28
C ASP A 212 -22.02 15.11 -4.34
N THR A 213 -23.23 15.02 -3.78
CA THR A 213 -23.66 13.85 -2.99
C THR A 213 -23.68 12.60 -3.88
N VAL A 214 -23.00 11.53 -3.46
CA VAL A 214 -22.91 10.28 -4.22
C VAL A 214 -23.17 9.07 -3.36
N LYS A 215 -23.75 8.04 -3.98
CA LYS A 215 -23.95 6.75 -3.35
C LYS A 215 -22.78 5.83 -3.67
N LEU A 216 -22.03 5.44 -2.65
CA LEU A 216 -20.97 4.45 -2.78
C LEU A 216 -21.58 3.05 -2.69
N LYS A 217 -21.10 2.12 -3.51
CA LYS A 217 -21.47 0.72 -3.45
C LYS A 217 -20.24 -0.13 -3.16
N TRP A 218 -20.16 -0.71 -1.95
CA TRP A 218 -19.10 -1.68 -1.68
C TRP A 218 -19.38 -3.00 -2.39
N THR A 219 -18.38 -3.55 -3.08
CA THR A 219 -18.44 -4.85 -3.77
C THR A 219 -17.07 -5.55 -3.68
N THR A 220 -17.07 -6.87 -3.83
CA THR A 220 -15.85 -7.69 -3.93
C THR A 220 -15.45 -8.01 -5.37
N ALA A 221 -16.29 -7.66 -6.35
CA ALA A 221 -16.14 -8.04 -7.76
C ALA A 221 -16.27 -6.89 -8.77
N ALA A 222 -16.76 -5.71 -8.36
CA ALA A 222 -16.97 -4.55 -9.23
C ALA A 222 -17.87 -4.83 -10.46
N ASP A 223 -18.89 -5.66 -10.24
CA ASP A 223 -19.80 -6.30 -11.19
C ASP A 223 -21.21 -5.66 -11.26
N THR A 224 -21.39 -4.46 -10.68
CA THR A 224 -22.67 -3.75 -10.54
C THR A 224 -22.75 -2.50 -11.44
N ASP A 225 -23.96 -1.96 -11.62
CA ASP A 225 -24.24 -0.72 -12.35
C ASP A 225 -24.02 0.58 -11.54
N ALA A 226 -23.57 0.47 -10.29
CA ALA A 226 -23.36 1.65 -9.45
C ALA A 226 -22.23 2.55 -9.98
N LYS A 227 -22.46 3.87 -10.01
CA LYS A 227 -21.48 4.89 -10.46
C LYS A 227 -20.11 4.73 -9.78
N TYR A 228 -20.09 4.48 -8.47
CA TYR A 228 -18.88 4.28 -7.68
C TYR A 228 -18.92 2.92 -6.96
N GLN A 229 -18.15 1.97 -7.47
CA GLN A 229 -17.99 0.64 -6.90
C GLN A 229 -16.71 0.58 -6.06
N VAL A 230 -16.82 0.63 -4.74
CA VAL A 230 -15.67 0.57 -3.82
C VAL A 230 -15.25 -0.88 -3.63
N VAL A 231 -13.97 -1.17 -3.87
CA VAL A 231 -13.38 -2.52 -3.71
C VAL A 231 -12.45 -2.62 -2.51
N ALA A 232 -11.77 -1.52 -2.15
CA ALA A 232 -10.93 -1.43 -0.96
C ALA A 232 -10.84 0.01 -0.43
N ALA A 233 -10.39 0.14 0.81
CA ALA A 233 -9.99 1.40 1.42
C ALA A 233 -8.61 1.28 2.08
N ALA A 234 -7.94 2.41 2.25
CA ALA A 234 -6.71 2.57 3.04
C ALA A 234 -6.80 3.86 3.86
N THR A 235 -6.39 3.87 5.12
CA THR A 235 -6.41 5.05 6.00
C THR A 235 -5.11 5.16 6.80
N ASP A 236 -4.52 6.35 6.79
CA ASP A 236 -3.49 6.77 7.76
C ASP A 236 -4.15 7.75 8.75
N PRO A 237 -4.45 7.32 9.99
CA PRO A 237 -5.06 8.18 11.00
C PRO A 237 -4.07 9.13 11.70
N ASN A 238 -2.76 9.05 11.37
CA ASN A 238 -1.69 9.83 11.98
C ASN A 238 -0.91 10.69 10.95
N ALA A 239 -1.46 10.87 9.75
CA ALA A 239 -0.84 11.64 8.68
C ALA A 239 -0.58 13.10 9.10
N SER A 240 0.38 13.75 8.44
CA SER A 240 0.79 15.12 8.83
C SER A 240 -0.30 16.19 8.65
N SER A 241 -1.33 15.92 7.84
CA SER A 241 -2.52 16.75 7.64
C SER A 241 -3.71 16.38 8.53
N GLY A 242 -3.62 15.32 9.34
CA GLY A 242 -4.73 14.75 10.11
C GLY A 242 -4.97 13.29 9.72
N VAL A 243 -6.18 12.97 9.28
CA VAL A 243 -6.49 11.65 8.69
C VAL A 243 -6.42 11.76 7.17
N ILE A 244 -5.84 10.76 6.51
CA ILE A 244 -5.95 10.59 5.05
C ILE A 244 -6.61 9.24 4.79
N THR A 245 -7.69 9.23 4.03
CA THR A 245 -8.35 8.01 3.55
C THR A 245 -8.34 7.96 2.03
N TYR A 246 -7.83 6.87 1.48
CA TYR A 246 -8.01 6.50 0.08
C TYR A 246 -9.13 5.46 -0.09
N LEU A 247 -9.94 5.61 -1.13
CA LEU A 247 -10.87 4.58 -1.60
C LEU A 247 -10.45 4.13 -3.01
N TYR A 248 -10.30 2.83 -3.17
CA TYR A 248 -10.04 2.18 -4.45
C TYR A 248 -11.38 1.84 -5.08
N VAL A 249 -11.71 2.49 -6.20
CA VAL A 249 -13.05 2.44 -6.79
C VAL A 249 -13.02 2.17 -8.29
N PHE A 250 -14.07 1.53 -8.79
CA PHE A 250 -14.43 1.63 -10.21
C PHE A 250 -15.48 2.72 -10.38
N HIS A 251 -15.09 3.84 -10.98
CA HIS A 251 -15.96 4.93 -11.38
C HIS A 251 -16.44 4.70 -12.81
N ASN A 252 -17.73 4.38 -12.99
CA ASN A 252 -18.30 3.96 -14.28
C ASN A 252 -17.49 2.84 -14.98
N GLY A 253 -17.00 1.87 -14.21
CA GLY A 253 -16.19 0.76 -14.72
C GLY A 253 -14.72 1.08 -15.00
N SER A 254 -14.27 2.33 -14.84
CA SER A 254 -12.85 2.70 -14.91
C SER A 254 -12.24 2.79 -13.51
N PRO A 255 -11.01 2.29 -13.26
CA PRO A 255 -10.36 2.42 -11.95
C PRO A 255 -10.01 3.88 -11.65
N ASP A 256 -10.25 4.32 -10.41
CA ASP A 256 -9.86 5.61 -9.84
C ASP A 256 -9.53 5.41 -8.36
N VAL A 257 -8.59 6.20 -7.84
CA VAL A 257 -8.28 6.28 -6.40
C VAL A 257 -8.83 7.60 -5.88
N LEU A 258 -9.89 7.53 -5.09
CA LEU A 258 -10.43 8.71 -4.40
C LEU A 258 -9.67 8.98 -3.11
N VAL A 259 -9.59 10.23 -2.68
CA VAL A 259 -8.99 10.66 -1.40
C VAL A 259 -9.94 11.58 -0.62
N SER A 260 -10.05 11.38 0.68
CA SER A 260 -10.55 12.36 1.66
C SER A 260 -9.45 12.68 2.66
N GLN A 261 -9.44 13.92 3.13
CA GLN A 261 -8.59 14.42 4.21
C GLN A 261 -9.42 15.07 5.32
N ASP A 262 -10.68 14.65 5.46
CA ASP A 262 -11.58 15.14 6.49
C ASP A 262 -11.10 14.71 7.89
N SER A 263 -11.45 15.50 8.90
CA SER A 263 -11.08 15.23 10.30
C SER A 263 -11.62 13.87 10.79
N ALA A 264 -10.91 13.24 11.72
CA ALA A 264 -11.41 12.11 12.52
C ALA A 264 -12.73 12.39 13.27
N THR A 265 -13.16 13.66 13.36
CA THR A 265 -14.43 14.10 13.95
C THR A 265 -15.50 14.44 12.91
N ALA A 266 -15.27 14.15 11.63
CA ALA A 266 -16.23 14.44 10.56
C ALA A 266 -17.39 13.43 10.58
N THR A 267 -18.60 13.93 10.29
CA THR A 267 -19.83 13.12 10.16
C THR A 267 -20.38 13.10 8.73
N THR A 268 -19.65 13.73 7.81
CA THR A 268 -19.86 13.81 6.36
C THR A 268 -18.46 13.83 5.76
N PHE A 269 -18.23 13.06 4.69
CA PHE A 269 -16.90 12.88 4.10
C PHE A 269 -16.93 13.28 2.63
N ASN A 270 -16.08 14.25 2.27
CA ASN A 270 -15.88 14.65 0.88
C ASN A 270 -14.62 13.99 0.32
N PHE A 271 -14.83 13.24 -0.76
CA PHE A 271 -13.77 12.64 -1.54
C PHE A 271 -13.51 13.46 -2.81
N THR A 272 -12.29 13.41 -3.33
CA THR A 272 -11.92 13.87 -4.68
C THR A 272 -11.06 12.82 -5.35
N SER A 273 -10.89 12.86 -6.67
CA SER A 273 -9.85 12.02 -7.30
C SER A 273 -8.47 12.37 -6.71
N SER A 274 -7.66 11.36 -6.41
CA SER A 274 -6.34 11.52 -5.83
C SER A 274 -5.37 12.08 -6.87
N GLN A 275 -4.58 13.07 -6.47
CA GLN A 275 -3.45 13.59 -7.26
C GLN A 275 -2.15 12.79 -7.03
N ASN A 276 -2.20 11.72 -6.23
CA ASN A 276 -1.07 10.82 -6.05
C ASN A 276 -1.00 9.86 -7.25
N THR A 277 -0.09 10.15 -8.19
CA THR A 277 0.09 9.37 -9.42
C THR A 277 0.51 7.93 -9.15
N ASP A 278 1.34 7.68 -8.13
CA ASP A 278 1.79 6.31 -7.81
C ASP A 278 0.61 5.42 -7.41
N LEU A 279 -0.33 5.96 -6.62
CA LEU A 279 -1.56 5.26 -6.24
C LEU A 279 -2.51 5.06 -7.42
N GLN A 280 -2.70 6.09 -8.25
CA GLN A 280 -3.56 6.01 -9.44
C GLN A 280 -3.03 4.98 -10.44
N ASP A 281 -1.76 5.08 -10.84
CA ASP A 281 -1.12 4.19 -11.80
C ASP A 281 -0.97 2.77 -11.24
N GLY A 282 -0.63 2.64 -9.96
CA GLY A 282 -0.52 1.36 -9.26
C GLY A 282 -1.85 0.61 -9.20
N PHE A 283 -2.93 1.29 -8.78
CA PHE A 283 -4.26 0.70 -8.76
C PHE A 283 -4.78 0.40 -10.17
N ALA A 284 -4.62 1.32 -11.13
CA ALA A 284 -5.03 1.11 -12.51
C ALA A 284 -4.31 -0.10 -13.14
N LYS A 285 -3.01 -0.29 -12.86
CA LYS A 285 -2.26 -1.45 -13.33
C LYS A 285 -2.81 -2.77 -12.79
N ILE A 286 -3.20 -2.82 -11.51
CA ILE A 286 -3.75 -4.02 -10.87
C ILE A 286 -5.19 -4.28 -11.35
N ALA A 287 -6.01 -3.23 -11.44
CA ALA A 287 -7.38 -3.31 -11.92
C ALA A 287 -7.47 -3.83 -13.37
N ASN A 288 -6.54 -3.42 -14.23
CA ASN A 288 -6.48 -3.83 -15.64
C ASN A 288 -5.61 -5.06 -15.92
N ALA A 289 -5.11 -5.77 -14.90
CA ALA A 289 -4.46 -7.07 -15.08
C ALA A 289 -5.49 -8.17 -15.42
N ASP A 290 -5.11 -9.14 -16.24
CA ASP A 290 -5.91 -10.32 -16.62
C ASP A 290 -5.82 -11.45 -15.57
#